data_AF-A0A948NJ19-F1
#
_entry.id   AF-A0A948NJ19-F1
#
_cell.length_a   1.000
_cell.length_b   1.000
_cell.length_c   1.000
_cell.angle_alpha   90.00
_cell.angle_beta   90.00
_cell.angle_gamma   90.00
#
_symmetry.space_group_name_H-M   'P 1'
#
loop_
_entity.id
_entity.type
_entity.pdbx_description
1 polymer ?
#
loop_
_entity_poly.entity_id
_entity_poly.type
_entity_poly.pdbx_seq_one_letter_code
_entity_poly.pdbx_strand_id
1 'polypeptide(L)'
;MNRRRSGFTLIELLVVIAIISLLSSVVIASLNTARLKGREAKRQAEIASVMRAISLYRLDNPGSYPPIGGDLHGCTTNTCLSVLTDELVPKYIQEIPMDPKFGNTSTGYRYCRSGSYPNEYAILRQSEKTGAWCSVQTPAPVSGTFCWHTAGVPTYPRCN
;
A
#
# COMPACT_ATOMS: atom_id res chain seq x y z
N MET A 1 -30.13 -37.96 47.94
CA MET A 1 -30.64 -37.62 46.58
C MET A 1 -29.48 -37.69 45.59
N ASN A 2 -29.36 -38.79 44.82
CA ASN A 2 -28.32 -38.94 43.80
C ASN A 2 -28.77 -38.27 42.50
N ARG A 3 -28.16 -37.14 42.14
CA ARG A 3 -28.37 -36.50 40.83
C ARG A 3 -27.66 -37.34 39.77
N ARG A 4 -28.40 -37.99 38.87
CA ARG A 4 -27.81 -38.63 37.69
C ARG A 4 -27.16 -37.55 36.83
N ARG A 5 -25.85 -37.63 36.61
CA ARG A 5 -25.15 -36.78 35.64
C ARG A 5 -25.50 -37.27 34.24
N SER A 6 -26.16 -36.45 33.43
CA SER A 6 -26.35 -36.72 32.01
C SER A 6 -25.03 -36.46 31.28
N GLY A 7 -24.49 -37.48 30.60
CA GLY A 7 -23.38 -37.32 29.67
C GLY A 7 -23.91 -36.99 28.27
N PHE A 8 -23.13 -36.22 27.51
CA PHE A 8 -23.39 -36.02 26.08
C PHE A 8 -23.18 -37.33 25.31
N THR A 9 -24.01 -37.57 24.31
CA THR A 9 -23.84 -38.69 23.38
C THR A 9 -22.78 -38.35 22.32
N LEU A 10 -22.09 -39.37 21.80
CA LEU A 10 -21.11 -39.19 20.73
C LEU A 10 -21.74 -38.57 19.47
N ILE A 11 -22.99 -38.91 19.19
CA ILE A 11 -23.73 -38.39 18.02
C ILE A 11 -24.06 -36.90 18.18
N GLU A 12 -24.42 -36.43 19.38
CA GLU A 12 -24.66 -35.01 19.63
C GLU A 12 -23.39 -34.19 19.38
N LEU A 13 -22.23 -34.67 19.84
CA LEU A 13 -20.98 -33.96 19.63
C LEU A 13 -20.57 -33.98 18.15
N LEU A 14 -20.83 -35.08 17.44
CA LEU A 14 -20.55 -35.21 16.00
C LEU A 14 -21.38 -34.23 15.16
N VAL A 15 -22.68 -34.08 15.45
CA VAL A 15 -23.54 -33.12 14.74
C VAL A 15 -23.11 -31.69 14.99
N VAL A 16 -22.69 -31.35 16.22
CA VAL A 16 -22.25 -29.98 16.56
C VAL A 16 -20.99 -29.59 15.79
N ILE A 17 -19.97 -30.45 15.75
CA ILE A 17 -18.75 -30.14 14.99
C ILE A 17 -19.02 -30.08 13.48
N ALA A 18 -19.98 -30.88 12.98
CA ALA A 18 -20.41 -30.81 11.59
C ALA A 18 -21.04 -29.43 11.26
N ILE A 19 -21.93 -28.93 12.12
CA ILE A 19 -22.54 -27.60 11.92
C ILE A 19 -21.50 -26.48 12.07
N ILE A 20 -20.62 -26.55 13.07
CA ILE A 20 -19.56 -25.55 13.28
C ILE A 20 -18.62 -25.49 12.07
N SER A 21 -18.22 -26.65 11.51
CA SER A 21 -17.33 -26.68 10.35
C SER A 21 -17.97 -26.05 9.11
N LEU A 22 -19.27 -26.30 8.87
CA LEU A 22 -20.02 -25.68 7.79
C LEU A 22 -20.08 -24.16 7.94
N LEU A 23 -20.50 -23.66 9.10
CA LEU A 23 -20.61 -22.21 9.36
C LEU A 23 -19.23 -21.52 9.33
N SER A 24 -18.20 -22.17 9.88
CA SER A 24 -16.84 -21.61 9.93
C SER A 24 -16.26 -21.39 8.52
N SER A 25 -16.57 -22.27 7.56
CA SER A 25 -16.06 -22.14 6.18
C SER A 25 -16.48 -20.82 5.52
N VAL A 26 -17.74 -20.40 5.70
CA VAL A 26 -18.29 -19.15 5.15
C VAL A 26 -17.69 -17.93 5.83
N VAL A 27 -17.55 -17.99 7.16
CA VAL A 27 -16.97 -16.89 7.96
C VAL A 27 -15.53 -16.62 7.54
N ILE A 28 -14.70 -17.65 7.35
CA ILE A 28 -13.29 -17.49 6.97
C ILE A 28 -13.15 -16.80 5.61
N ALA A 29 -13.96 -17.18 4.62
CA ALA A 29 -13.94 -16.55 3.29
C ALA A 29 -14.31 -15.06 3.37
N SER A 30 -15.33 -14.71 4.17
CA SER A 30 -15.75 -13.32 4.38
C SER A 30 -14.66 -12.49 5.08
N LEU A 31 -13.99 -13.07 6.09
CA LEU A 31 -12.93 -12.40 6.85
C LEU A 31 -11.70 -12.09 6.00
N ASN A 32 -11.30 -13.01 5.11
CA ASN A 32 -10.17 -12.78 4.20
C ASN A 32 -10.44 -11.59 3.26
N THR A 33 -11.66 -11.48 2.74
CA THR A 33 -12.09 -10.35 1.91
C THR A 33 -12.10 -9.04 2.70
N ALA A 34 -12.61 -9.06 3.94
CA ALA A 34 -12.61 -7.88 4.82
C ALA A 34 -11.18 -7.39 5.15
N ARG A 35 -10.26 -8.31 5.43
CA ARG A 35 -8.84 -7.99 5.68
C ARG A 35 -8.17 -7.35 4.47
N LEU A 36 -8.43 -7.85 3.27
CA LEU A 36 -7.93 -7.27 2.01
C LEU A 36 -8.42 -5.83 1.83
N LYS A 37 -9.73 -5.59 2.01
CA LYS A 37 -10.32 -4.25 1.92
C LYS A 37 -9.76 -3.30 2.99
N GLY A 38 -9.57 -3.78 4.22
CA GLY A 38 -9.00 -2.99 5.31
C GLY A 38 -7.57 -2.52 5.02
N ARG A 39 -6.71 -3.41 4.49
CA ARG A 39 -5.35 -3.02 4.07
C ARG A 39 -5.37 -2.04 2.92
N GLU A 40 -6.24 -2.22 1.95
CA GLU A 40 -6.39 -1.28 0.82
C GLU A 40 -6.78 0.12 1.30
N ALA A 41 -7.78 0.24 2.19
CA ALA A 41 -8.19 1.51 2.78
C ALA A 41 -7.05 2.17 3.56
N LYS A 42 -6.29 1.39 4.34
CA LYS A 42 -5.12 1.89 5.07
C LYS A 42 -4.07 2.47 4.12
N ARG A 43 -3.74 1.74 3.03
CA ARG A 43 -2.75 2.19 2.05
C ARG A 43 -3.17 3.48 1.34
N GLN A 44 -4.46 3.63 1.05
CA GLN A 44 -5.00 4.86 0.47
C GLN A 44 -4.84 6.06 1.43
N ALA A 45 -5.12 5.86 2.72
CA ALA A 45 -4.97 6.90 3.73
C ALA A 45 -3.50 7.31 3.93
N GLU A 46 -2.58 6.34 3.96
CA GLU A 46 -1.13 6.55 4.08
C GLU A 46 -0.55 7.30 2.88
N ILE A 47 -0.98 6.95 1.66
CA ILE A 47 -0.54 7.68 0.47
C ILE A 47 -1.11 9.10 0.46
N ALA A 48 -2.36 9.27 0.88
CA ALA A 48 -2.96 10.60 0.96
C ALA A 48 -2.25 11.52 1.97
N SER A 49 -1.72 11.01 3.09
CA SER A 49 -0.93 11.82 4.02
C SER A 49 0.41 12.24 3.40
N VAL A 50 1.08 11.33 2.70
CA VAL A 50 2.33 11.61 1.98
C VAL A 50 2.14 12.63 0.87
N MET A 51 1.08 12.49 0.06
CA MET A 51 0.74 13.46 -0.98
C MET A 51 0.51 14.86 -0.40
N ARG A 52 -0.20 14.97 0.74
CA ARG A 52 -0.38 16.24 1.44
C ARG A 52 0.96 16.81 1.91
N ALA A 53 1.84 15.99 2.47
CA ALA A 53 3.17 16.43 2.91
C ALA A 53 4.01 16.98 1.74
N ILE A 54 3.98 16.28 0.59
CA ILE A 54 4.65 16.73 -0.64
C ILE A 54 4.02 18.04 -1.16
N SER A 55 2.70 18.20 -1.07
CA SER A 55 2.04 19.46 -1.41
C SER A 55 2.46 20.60 -0.50
N LEU A 56 2.58 20.37 0.82
CA LEU A 56 3.09 21.37 1.77
C LEU A 56 4.54 21.73 1.48
N TYR A 57 5.41 20.74 1.21
CA TYR A 57 6.79 20.98 0.80
C TYR A 57 6.87 21.92 -0.41
N ARG A 58 5.98 21.72 -1.41
CA ARG A 58 5.94 22.56 -2.61
C ARG A 58 5.49 24.00 -2.34
N LEU A 59 4.68 24.23 -1.31
CA LEU A 59 4.31 25.59 -0.90
C LEU A 59 5.53 26.36 -0.38
N ASP A 60 6.42 25.68 0.35
CA ASP A 60 7.65 26.27 0.87
C ASP A 60 8.77 26.32 -0.18
N ASN A 61 8.74 25.42 -1.17
CA ASN A 61 9.74 25.29 -2.24
C ASN A 61 9.08 25.47 -3.62
N PRO A 62 8.79 26.71 -4.03
CA PRO A 62 8.05 26.97 -5.26
C PRO A 62 8.79 26.41 -6.48
N GLY A 63 8.05 25.67 -7.32
CA GLY A 63 8.56 25.14 -8.59
C GLY A 63 9.24 23.76 -8.49
N SER A 64 9.43 23.21 -7.29
CA SER A 64 10.13 21.94 -7.08
C SER A 64 9.40 21.04 -6.08
N TYR A 65 9.21 19.78 -6.43
CA TYR A 65 8.90 18.74 -5.44
C TYR A 65 10.17 18.31 -4.67
N PRO A 66 10.07 17.48 -3.62
CA PRO A 66 11.25 17.00 -2.89
C PRO A 66 12.29 16.37 -3.84
N PRO A 67 13.58 16.71 -3.73
CA PRO A 67 14.62 16.09 -4.53
C PRO A 67 14.80 14.62 -4.19
N ILE A 68 15.17 13.87 -5.23
CA ILE A 68 15.85 12.60 -5.09
C ILE A 68 17.30 12.86 -5.50
N GLY A 69 18.27 12.29 -4.79
CA GLY A 69 19.66 12.38 -5.21
C GLY A 69 19.86 11.75 -6.59
N GLY A 70 20.10 12.57 -7.61
CA GLY A 70 20.43 12.15 -8.99
C GLY A 70 19.26 12.07 -9.98
N ASP A 71 19.60 12.04 -11.27
CA ASP A 71 18.63 11.84 -12.36
C ASP A 71 18.15 10.39 -12.37
N LEU A 72 16.87 10.17 -12.09
CA LEU A 72 16.17 8.93 -12.41
C LEU A 72 16.87 7.65 -11.92
N HIS A 73 17.08 7.53 -10.61
CA HIS A 73 17.20 6.19 -10.05
C HIS A 73 15.79 5.66 -9.77
N GLY A 74 15.16 5.16 -10.83
CA GLY A 74 14.26 4.03 -10.66
C GLY A 74 15.00 2.97 -9.85
N CYS A 75 14.31 2.31 -8.94
CA CYS A 75 14.80 1.19 -8.16
C CYS A 75 15.68 0.24 -9.00
N THR A 76 17.00 0.42 -9.13
CA THR A 76 17.84 -0.68 -9.63
C THR A 76 17.79 -1.84 -8.62
N THR A 77 17.40 -1.52 -7.37
CA THR A 77 16.69 -2.42 -6.46
C THR A 77 15.48 -1.81 -5.73
N ASN A 78 15.52 -0.60 -5.15
CA ASN A 78 14.36 -0.01 -4.41
C ASN A 78 14.55 1.50 -4.10
N THR A 79 14.13 2.45 -4.94
CA THR A 79 13.73 3.80 -4.50
C THR A 79 12.40 3.74 -3.75
N CYS A 80 12.53 3.39 -2.47
CA CYS A 80 11.50 3.46 -1.46
C CYS A 80 11.03 4.90 -1.26
N LEU A 81 9.82 5.07 -0.76
CA LEU A 81 9.35 6.36 -0.26
C LEU A 81 10.24 6.94 0.87
N SER A 82 11.01 6.10 1.56
CA SER A 82 11.91 6.50 2.63
C SER A 82 13.03 7.45 2.21
N VAL A 83 13.33 7.61 0.91
CA VAL A 83 14.28 8.64 0.43
C VAL A 83 13.82 10.06 0.78
N LEU A 84 12.52 10.24 1.03
CA LEU A 84 11.93 11.52 1.40
C LEU A 84 12.03 11.83 2.89
N THR A 85 12.64 10.95 3.70
CA THR A 85 12.67 11.13 5.16
C THR A 85 13.32 12.45 5.53
N ASP A 86 14.50 12.76 4.98
CA ASP A 86 15.23 13.99 5.33
C ASP A 86 14.53 15.27 4.86
N GLU A 87 13.72 15.18 3.80
CA GLU A 87 13.04 16.32 3.18
C GLU A 87 11.64 16.57 3.79
N LEU A 88 10.93 15.51 4.15
CA LEU A 88 9.54 15.57 4.61
C LEU A 88 9.39 15.48 6.12
N VAL A 89 10.27 14.74 6.80
CA VAL A 89 10.20 14.47 8.23
C VAL A 89 11.20 15.38 8.97
N PRO A 90 10.83 15.99 10.12
CA PRO A 90 9.52 15.98 10.77
C PRO A 90 8.59 17.11 10.31
N LYS A 91 9.04 17.98 9.40
CA LYS A 91 8.39 19.26 9.12
C LYS A 91 7.01 19.15 8.49
N TYR A 92 6.82 18.22 7.55
CA TYR A 92 5.59 18.09 6.76
C TYR A 92 4.82 16.79 7.04
N ILE A 93 5.49 15.78 7.60
CA ILE A 93 4.90 14.52 8.08
C ILE A 93 5.72 13.99 9.26
N GLN A 94 5.07 13.27 10.18
CA GLN A 94 5.74 12.73 11.37
C GLN A 94 6.65 11.55 11.07
N GLU A 95 6.21 10.66 10.18
CA GLU A 95 6.97 9.50 9.74
C GLU A 95 6.54 9.10 8.33
N ILE A 96 7.43 8.47 7.58
CA ILE A 96 7.10 7.90 6.28
C ILE A 96 6.33 6.59 6.50
N PRO A 97 5.10 6.44 5.97
CA PRO A 97 4.31 5.24 6.18
C PRO A 97 4.91 4.02 5.47
N MET A 98 4.59 2.85 6.02
CA MET A 98 5.00 1.55 5.49
C MET A 98 3.78 0.73 5.07
N ASP A 99 3.81 0.19 3.86
CA ASP A 99 2.76 -0.69 3.35
C ASP A 99 2.53 -1.87 4.32
N PRO A 100 1.29 -2.16 4.74
CA PRO A 100 0.99 -3.21 5.72
C PRO A 100 1.40 -4.63 5.31
N LYS A 101 1.66 -4.89 4.02
CA LYS A 101 2.03 -6.20 3.48
C LYS A 101 3.46 -6.21 2.93
N PHE A 102 3.85 -5.14 2.23
CA PHE A 102 5.13 -5.05 1.54
C PHE A 102 6.18 -4.21 2.31
N GLY A 103 5.83 -3.74 3.52
CA GLY A 103 6.67 -2.94 4.40
C GLY A 103 7.94 -3.63 4.93
N ASN A 104 8.07 -4.95 4.76
CA ASN A 104 9.11 -5.77 5.42
C ASN A 104 10.47 -5.77 4.72
N THR A 105 10.54 -5.36 3.45
CA THR A 105 11.78 -5.29 2.65
C THR A 105 12.09 -3.87 2.20
N SER A 106 11.13 -2.94 2.36
CA SER A 106 11.12 -1.54 1.95
C SER A 106 9.81 -0.89 2.43
N THR A 107 9.61 0.42 2.31
CA THR A 107 8.32 1.08 2.65
C THR A 107 7.09 0.54 1.88
N GLY A 108 7.28 -0.29 0.84
CA GLY A 108 6.22 -0.80 -0.04
C GLY A 108 5.62 0.24 -1.00
N TYR A 109 6.07 1.49 -0.90
CA TYR A 109 5.75 2.59 -1.79
C TYR A 109 6.99 3.04 -2.54
N ARG A 110 6.81 3.56 -3.75
CA ARG A 110 7.87 4.18 -4.55
C ARG A 110 7.51 5.63 -4.84
N TYR A 111 8.54 6.47 -4.84
CA TYR A 111 8.46 7.85 -5.26
C TYR A 111 9.35 8.04 -6.49
N CYS A 112 8.81 8.65 -7.55
CA CYS A 112 9.59 9.05 -8.72
C CYS A 112 9.48 10.55 -8.93
N ARG A 113 10.60 11.15 -9.33
CA ARG A 113 10.70 12.54 -9.79
C ARG A 113 11.79 12.61 -10.84
N SER A 114 11.65 13.48 -11.83
CA SER A 114 12.71 13.73 -12.82
C SER A 114 13.45 15.03 -12.51
N GLY A 115 14.78 15.03 -12.68
CA GLY A 115 15.58 16.26 -12.64
C GLY A 115 15.23 17.22 -13.79
N SER A 116 14.86 16.70 -14.96
CA SER A 116 14.44 17.49 -16.12
C SER A 116 13.03 18.08 -15.96
N TYR A 117 12.19 17.50 -15.11
CA TYR A 117 10.81 17.94 -14.84
C TYR A 117 10.59 18.04 -13.33
N PRO A 118 11.21 19.05 -12.68
CA PRO A 118 11.25 19.16 -11.23
C PRO A 118 9.87 19.38 -10.58
N ASN A 119 8.90 19.78 -11.39
CA ASN A 119 7.51 20.08 -11.07
C ASN A 119 6.56 18.90 -11.28
N GLU A 120 7.05 17.71 -11.58
CA GLU A 120 6.26 16.48 -11.73
C GLU A 120 6.79 15.38 -10.80
N TYR A 121 5.88 14.61 -10.20
CA TYR A 121 6.23 13.44 -9.40
C TYR A 121 5.17 12.35 -9.53
N ALA A 122 5.58 11.11 -9.26
CA ALA A 122 4.72 9.94 -9.20
C ALA A 122 4.88 9.21 -7.87
N ILE A 123 3.79 8.71 -7.29
CA ILE A 123 3.81 7.70 -6.22
C ILE A 123 3.24 6.39 -6.76
N LEU A 124 3.96 5.30 -6.52
CA LEU A 124 3.53 3.96 -6.90
C LEU A 124 3.37 3.08 -5.67
N ARG A 125 2.42 2.15 -5.74
CA ARG A 125 2.29 1.04 -4.79
C ARG A 125 2.14 -0.27 -5.54
N GLN A 126 2.34 -1.39 -4.85
CA GLN A 126 2.12 -2.71 -5.42
C GLN A 126 0.67 -3.17 -5.22
N SER A 127 0.06 -3.68 -6.28
CA SER A 127 -1.26 -4.31 -6.23
C SER A 127 -1.18 -5.64 -5.49
N GLU A 128 -2.04 -5.82 -4.48
CA GLU A 128 -2.14 -7.12 -3.79
C GLU A 128 -2.76 -8.22 -4.66
N LYS A 129 -3.50 -7.86 -5.71
CA LYS A 129 -4.16 -8.80 -6.62
C LYS A 129 -3.23 -9.33 -7.70
N THR A 130 -2.43 -8.44 -8.30
CA THR A 130 -1.61 -8.75 -9.49
C THR A 130 -0.12 -8.77 -9.20
N GLY A 131 0.34 -8.24 -8.06
CA GLY A 131 1.77 -8.05 -7.78
C GLY A 131 2.42 -6.97 -8.66
N ALA A 132 1.68 -6.35 -9.59
CA ALA A 132 2.19 -5.29 -10.43
C ALA A 132 2.22 -3.95 -9.68
N TRP A 133 3.17 -3.10 -10.01
CA TRP A 133 3.20 -1.71 -9.57
C TRP A 133 2.11 -0.92 -10.31
N CYS A 134 1.46 -0.02 -9.59
CA CYS A 134 0.39 0.82 -10.11
C CYS A 134 0.51 2.24 -9.56
N SER A 135 0.04 3.22 -10.32
CA SER A 135 0.03 4.63 -9.91
C SER A 135 -1.21 4.95 -9.09
N VAL A 136 -1.02 5.78 -8.07
CA VAL A 136 -2.08 6.24 -7.15
C VAL A 136 -2.56 7.66 -7.42
N GLN A 137 -1.89 8.40 -8.31
CA GLN A 137 -2.25 9.77 -8.64
C GLN A 137 -3.15 9.86 -9.87
N THR A 138 -4.05 10.85 -9.84
CA THR A 138 -4.92 11.21 -10.96
C THR A 138 -4.90 12.72 -11.19
N PRO A 139 -4.60 13.20 -12.42
CA PRO A 139 -4.11 12.44 -13.57
C PRO A 139 -2.70 11.88 -13.35
N ALA A 140 -2.29 10.89 -14.16
CA ALA A 140 -0.89 10.48 -14.20
C ALA A 140 -0.03 11.66 -14.68
N PRO A 141 1.24 11.79 -14.23
CA PRO A 141 2.13 12.84 -14.71
C PRO A 141 2.19 12.84 -16.25
N VAL A 142 2.22 14.04 -16.83
CA VAL A 142 1.91 14.28 -18.24
C VAL A 142 3.05 13.90 -19.18
N SER A 143 4.28 13.84 -18.68
CA SER A 143 5.40 13.36 -19.47
C SER A 143 5.70 11.91 -19.09
N GLY A 144 5.28 10.97 -19.94
CA GLY A 144 5.30 9.51 -19.71
C GLY A 144 6.69 8.87 -19.65
N THR A 145 7.63 9.39 -18.85
CA THR A 145 9.06 9.06 -18.88
C THR A 145 9.72 9.14 -17.48
N PHE A 146 8.96 9.10 -16.37
CA PHE A 146 9.54 9.40 -15.04
C PHE A 146 9.75 8.23 -14.09
N CYS A 147 9.18 7.07 -14.39
CA CYS A 147 9.33 5.87 -13.59
C CYS A 147 9.68 4.72 -14.54
N TRP A 148 10.86 4.74 -15.16
CA TRP A 148 11.25 3.69 -16.10
C TRP A 148 11.64 2.41 -15.37
N HIS A 149 11.15 1.29 -15.89
CA HIS A 149 11.91 0.03 -15.84
C HIS A 149 11.96 -0.73 -17.17
N THR A 150 11.22 -0.33 -18.22
CA THR A 150 11.42 -0.89 -19.57
C THR A 150 10.97 0.10 -20.65
N ALA A 151 11.76 0.20 -21.71
CA ALA A 151 11.44 1.00 -22.90
C ALA A 151 10.04 0.65 -23.45
N GLY A 152 9.17 1.65 -23.60
CA GLY A 152 7.95 1.54 -24.41
C GLY A 152 6.58 1.42 -23.71
N VAL A 153 6.46 1.47 -22.37
CA VAL A 153 5.11 1.47 -21.72
C VAL A 153 4.85 2.83 -21.02
N PRO A 154 3.90 3.66 -21.50
CA PRO A 154 3.85 5.09 -21.13
C PRO A 154 3.41 5.39 -19.69
N THR A 155 2.75 4.48 -18.98
CA THR A 155 2.17 4.77 -17.65
C THR A 155 1.98 3.49 -16.86
N TYR A 156 2.27 3.51 -15.55
CA TYR A 156 1.80 2.44 -14.66
C TYR A 156 0.27 2.41 -14.68
N PRO A 157 -0.36 1.22 -14.70
CA PRO A 157 -1.81 1.14 -14.62
C PRO A 157 -2.29 1.79 -13.33
N ARG A 158 -3.54 2.30 -13.32
CA ARG A 158 -4.14 2.81 -12.09
C ARG A 158 -4.34 1.66 -11.10
N CYS A 159 -4.13 1.96 -9.83
CA CYS A 159 -4.45 0.99 -8.80
C CYS A 159 -5.96 0.83 -8.65
N ASN A 160 -6.47 -0.40 -8.86
CA ASN A 160 -7.88 -0.80 -8.70
C ASN A 160 -8.15 -1.62 -7.44
#